data_AF-A0A2J2H6V4-F1
#
_entry.id   AF-A0A2J2H6V4-F1
#
_cell.length_a   1.000
_cell.length_b   1.000
_cell.length_c   1.000
_cell.angle_alpha   90.00
_cell.angle_beta   90.00
_cell.angle_gamma   90.00
#
_symmetry.space_group_name_H-M   'P 1'
#
loop_
_entity.id
_entity.type
_entity.pdbx_description
1 polymer ?
#
loop_
_entity_poly.entity_id
_entity_poly.type
_entity_poly.pdbx_seq_one_letter_code
_entity_poly.pdbx_strand_id
1 'polypeptide(L)'
;MGRVGEEVWGIVDFALNDMYCLARDCARDEVARKFVEPALELMMLDKALEGKLDRREALLRFGEMYATAIAGDGYVGPREVELAVGGELGGGAALLRLATLHLLNELLPDGLRFGVHTYVKEGIYRIAAYGGDAARLMRLLAAAAPSAGGGYLSPKFEGFVGEARAEVRFGGMRLTPKGRVAADLTISEGDIDVKYNVYLREHDILLQFASTDRGRAELAARLLKLAGVGAEVERVGGGGVWRVRATTDMLAAGRKELRDAIAEVVRRAAEGGWVNSETADRWLEKLEKGRALREGWPKYNVQLTEGALVVRYRSTNPENIEREAKRLRDMGLEEGKHFAVRMPEGGKAGYVYILREGLERAAWLSVHGEGDQQELAAEFVDLILERAEEKGGAVYKKALEVVRRGREVGSLKLADVREAEVFVGGKKYVVTVLGGGAEFEEGESGRKLLRIKITAEIDGVRGEYTITFGRYGKDNKALGRAYARADAPGGREADAERFAALIKALTGKEPWVYRVGNKMVVECGGEHLDGFARYAELADAITSWLKIAE
;
A
#
# COMPACT_ATOMS: atom_id res chain seq x y z
N MET A 1 24.10 -13.43 48.37
CA MET A 1 24.21 -12.54 47.20
C MET A 1 25.67 -12.43 46.75
N GLY A 2 26.33 -13.57 46.48
CA GLY A 2 27.76 -13.61 46.14
C GLY A 2 28.25 -14.98 45.65
N ARG A 3 27.37 -15.79 45.03
CA ARG A 3 27.73 -17.11 44.46
C ARG A 3 27.54 -17.17 42.93
N VAL A 4 26.56 -16.44 42.39
CA VAL A 4 26.24 -16.48 40.95
C VAL A 4 27.39 -15.91 40.10
N GLY A 5 28.02 -14.82 40.53
CA GLY A 5 29.16 -14.22 39.81
C GLY A 5 30.38 -15.15 39.70
N GLU A 6 30.79 -15.82 40.77
CA GLU A 6 31.92 -16.77 40.74
C GLU A 6 31.64 -17.98 39.82
N GLU A 7 30.38 -18.43 39.74
CA GLU A 7 29.96 -19.54 38.88
C GLU A 7 29.90 -19.13 37.39
N VAL A 8 29.42 -17.93 37.07
CA VAL A 8 29.37 -17.41 35.68
C VAL A 8 30.78 -17.23 35.11
N TRP A 9 31.69 -16.61 35.87
CA TRP A 9 33.08 -16.46 35.46
C TRP A 9 33.80 -17.80 35.35
N GLY A 10 33.47 -18.77 36.22
CA GLY A 10 33.97 -20.14 36.11
C GLY A 10 33.52 -20.87 34.84
N ILE A 11 32.28 -20.66 34.37
CA ILE A 11 31.78 -21.21 33.10
C ILE A 11 32.46 -20.55 31.90
N VAL A 12 32.66 -19.23 31.95
CA VAL A 12 33.39 -18.49 30.91
C VAL A 12 34.84 -18.98 30.84
N ASP A 13 35.53 -19.08 31.97
CA ASP A 13 36.90 -19.58 32.01
C ASP A 13 36.99 -21.04 31.54
N PHE A 14 36.06 -21.91 31.95
CA PHE A 14 36.01 -23.29 31.48
C PHE A 14 35.78 -23.41 29.97
N ALA A 15 34.82 -22.67 29.42
CA ALA A 15 34.50 -22.70 27.99
C ALA A 15 35.61 -22.07 27.14
N LEU A 16 36.29 -21.05 27.64
CA LEU A 16 37.47 -20.47 26.98
C LEU A 16 38.69 -21.38 27.08
N ASN A 17 38.82 -22.22 28.12
CA ASN A 17 39.86 -23.24 28.21
C ASN A 17 39.62 -24.43 27.26
N ASP A 18 38.37 -24.73 26.90
CA ASP A 18 38.00 -25.72 25.86
C ASP A 18 38.37 -25.25 24.45
N MET A 19 38.70 -23.97 24.28
CA MET A 19 39.16 -23.39 23.02
C MET A 19 40.63 -23.81 22.74
N TYR A 20 40.84 -25.01 22.19
CA TYR A 20 42.13 -25.43 21.65
C TYR A 20 42.47 -24.63 20.37
N CYS A 21 42.80 -23.34 20.53
CA CYS A 21 43.25 -22.48 19.43
C CYS A 21 44.65 -21.94 19.73
N LEU A 22 45.57 -22.07 18.77
CA LEU A 22 46.77 -21.25 18.72
C LEU A 22 46.35 -19.78 18.56
N ALA A 23 47.00 -18.85 19.26
CA ALA A 23 46.62 -17.43 19.32
C ALA A 23 46.42 -16.72 17.95
N ARG A 24 46.86 -17.34 16.85
CA ARG A 24 46.70 -16.87 15.48
C ARG A 24 45.34 -17.25 14.85
N ASP A 25 44.66 -18.28 15.35
CA ASP A 25 43.35 -18.76 14.87
C ASP A 25 42.16 -18.18 15.66
N CYS A 26 42.37 -17.68 16.88
CA CYS A 26 41.33 -17.00 17.69
C CYS A 26 40.85 -15.66 17.12
N ALA A 27 41.61 -15.05 16.20
CA ALA A 27 41.31 -13.74 15.62
C ALA A 27 40.42 -13.84 14.35
N ARG A 28 39.99 -15.04 13.96
CA ARG A 28 39.02 -15.20 12.86
C ARG A 28 37.64 -14.73 13.33
N ASP A 29 36.95 -13.96 12.49
CA ASP A 29 35.60 -13.44 12.77
C ASP A 29 34.62 -14.56 13.18
N GLU A 30 34.74 -15.73 12.56
CA GLU A 30 33.96 -16.93 12.89
C GLU A 30 34.19 -17.45 14.32
N VAL A 31 35.41 -17.35 14.86
CA VAL A 31 35.74 -17.83 16.22
C VAL A 31 35.30 -16.79 17.26
N ALA A 32 35.47 -15.50 16.96
CA ALA A 32 35.02 -14.42 17.82
C ALA A 32 33.48 -14.42 17.99
N ARG A 33 32.71 -14.60 16.91
CA ARG A 33 31.24 -14.75 16.99
C ARG A 33 30.80 -16.01 17.73
N LYS A 34 31.59 -17.09 17.69
CA LYS A 34 31.24 -18.36 18.32
C LYS A 34 31.49 -18.41 19.82
N PHE A 35 32.47 -17.68 20.35
CA PHE A 35 32.86 -17.76 21.77
C PHE A 35 32.81 -16.42 22.51
N VAL A 36 33.26 -15.33 21.88
CA VAL A 36 33.32 -14.01 22.53
C VAL A 36 31.93 -13.39 22.62
N GLU A 37 31.11 -13.51 21.57
CA GLU A 37 29.74 -12.99 21.56
C GLU A 37 28.84 -13.64 22.64
N PRO A 38 28.74 -14.98 22.77
CA PRO A 38 27.98 -15.61 23.85
C PRO A 38 28.50 -15.28 25.25
N ALA A 39 29.83 -15.16 25.43
CA ALA A 39 30.41 -14.80 26.72
C ALA A 39 30.06 -13.35 27.11
N LEU A 40 30.08 -12.41 26.16
CA LEU A 40 29.65 -11.04 26.38
C LEU A 40 28.15 -10.93 26.67
N GLU A 41 27.30 -11.74 26.01
CA GLU A 41 25.88 -11.85 26.34
C GLU A 41 25.69 -12.30 27.79
N LEU A 42 26.37 -13.37 28.19
CA LEU A 42 26.28 -13.92 29.55
C LEU A 42 26.69 -12.89 30.60
N MET A 43 27.82 -12.21 30.41
CA MET A 43 28.31 -11.15 31.30
C MET A 43 27.36 -9.95 31.36
N MET A 44 26.72 -9.60 30.25
CA MET A 44 25.73 -8.52 30.20
C MET A 44 24.49 -8.87 31.02
N LEU A 45 23.97 -10.09 30.85
CA LEU A 45 22.80 -10.57 31.59
C LEU A 45 23.12 -10.72 33.10
N ASP A 46 24.33 -11.18 33.46
CA ASP A 46 24.78 -11.23 34.86
C ASP A 46 24.80 -9.85 35.51
N LYS A 47 25.36 -8.85 34.82
CA LYS A 47 25.29 -7.44 35.28
C LYS A 47 23.86 -6.92 35.41
N ALA A 48 22.95 -7.37 34.57
CA ALA A 48 21.53 -7.00 34.67
C ALA A 48 20.85 -7.65 35.89
N LEU A 49 21.19 -8.90 36.22
CA LEU A 49 20.71 -9.57 37.45
C LEU A 49 21.23 -8.88 38.71
N GLU A 50 22.47 -8.39 38.68
CA GLU A 50 23.07 -7.62 39.78
C GLU A 50 22.54 -6.18 39.89
N GLY A 51 21.65 -5.75 38.97
CA GLY A 51 21.12 -4.39 38.92
C GLY A 51 22.14 -3.34 38.46
N LYS A 52 23.28 -3.75 37.90
CA LYS A 52 24.33 -2.87 37.36
C LYS A 52 24.06 -2.44 35.92
N LEU A 53 23.15 -3.13 35.23
CA LEU A 53 22.65 -2.78 33.91
C LEU A 53 21.12 -2.79 33.97
N ASP A 54 20.47 -1.88 33.23
CA ASP A 54 19.02 -1.87 33.14
C ASP A 54 18.52 -3.21 32.55
N ARG A 55 17.62 -3.88 33.28
CA ARG A 55 17.09 -5.20 32.88
C ARG A 55 16.42 -5.16 31.52
N ARG A 56 15.73 -4.07 31.17
CA ARG A 56 15.04 -3.95 29.88
C ARG A 56 16.04 -3.70 28.76
N GLU A 57 17.05 -2.87 28.98
CA GLU A 57 18.15 -2.65 28.04
C GLU A 57 18.92 -3.96 27.75
N ALA A 58 19.19 -4.76 28.77
CA ALA A 58 19.85 -6.06 28.63
C ALA A 58 19.03 -7.04 27.78
N LEU A 59 17.71 -7.13 28.01
CA LEU A 59 16.81 -7.99 27.23
C LEU A 59 16.73 -7.57 25.75
N LEU A 60 16.71 -6.26 25.47
CA LEU A 60 16.68 -5.75 24.10
C LEU A 60 17.98 -6.05 23.34
N ARG A 61 19.13 -5.81 23.97
CA ARG A 61 20.44 -6.13 23.38
C ARG A 61 20.61 -7.62 23.17
N PHE A 62 20.22 -8.43 24.16
CA PHE A 62 20.29 -9.89 24.06
C PHE A 62 19.45 -10.38 22.88
N GLY A 63 18.20 -9.96 22.78
CA GLY A 63 17.33 -10.47 21.72
C GLY A 63 17.76 -10.00 20.32
N GLU A 64 18.42 -8.85 20.17
CA GLU A 64 19.05 -8.43 18.90
C GLU A 64 20.21 -9.34 18.51
N MET A 65 21.13 -9.61 19.45
CA MET A 65 22.27 -10.49 19.23
C MET A 65 21.81 -11.92 18.92
N TYR A 66 20.89 -12.45 19.72
CA TYR A 66 20.37 -13.80 19.57
C TYR A 66 19.53 -13.98 18.30
N ALA A 67 18.75 -12.97 17.90
CA ALA A 67 18.06 -12.96 16.61
C ALA A 67 19.06 -13.01 15.43
N THR A 68 20.15 -12.24 15.52
CA THR A 68 21.21 -12.24 14.49
C THR A 68 21.87 -13.61 14.39
N ALA A 69 22.14 -14.27 15.52
CA ALA A 69 22.69 -15.62 15.56
C ALA A 69 21.75 -16.64 14.88
N ILE A 70 20.44 -16.60 15.18
CA ILE A 70 19.44 -17.45 14.53
C ILE A 70 19.32 -17.15 13.02
N ALA A 71 19.45 -15.88 12.61
CA ALA A 71 19.38 -15.50 11.20
C ALA A 71 20.50 -16.11 10.36
N GLY A 72 21.70 -16.22 10.95
CA GLY A 72 22.88 -16.82 10.32
C GLY A 72 22.84 -18.35 10.36
N ASP A 73 22.93 -18.93 11.55
CA ASP A 73 23.21 -20.35 11.77
C ASP A 73 21.98 -21.14 12.31
N GLY A 74 20.80 -20.52 12.28
CA GLY A 74 19.57 -21.09 12.84
C GLY A 74 18.47 -21.42 11.84
N TYR A 75 17.45 -22.09 12.38
CA TYR A 75 16.20 -22.40 11.71
C TYR A 75 15.02 -21.92 12.56
N VAL A 76 13.97 -21.48 11.87
CA VAL A 76 12.74 -21.00 12.50
C VAL A 76 11.59 -21.57 11.69
N GLY A 77 10.74 -22.34 12.36
CA GLY A 77 9.48 -22.85 11.83
C GLY A 77 8.31 -22.48 12.74
N PRO A 78 7.06 -22.81 12.36
CA PRO A 78 5.85 -22.40 13.10
C PRO A 78 5.78 -22.86 14.57
N ARG A 79 6.59 -23.86 14.96
CA ARG A 79 6.61 -24.44 16.31
C ARG A 79 8.02 -24.80 16.78
N GLU A 80 9.05 -24.27 16.13
CA GLU A 80 10.44 -24.64 16.38
C GLU A 80 11.36 -23.45 16.14
N VAL A 81 12.25 -23.19 17.10
CA VAL A 81 13.39 -22.29 16.93
C VAL A 81 14.64 -23.10 17.22
N GLU A 82 15.54 -23.21 16.25
CA GLU A 82 16.79 -23.97 16.37
C GLU A 82 17.97 -23.05 16.07
N LEU A 83 19.03 -23.17 16.87
CA LEU A 83 20.33 -22.53 16.64
C LEU A 83 21.41 -23.61 16.57
N ALA A 84 22.16 -23.67 15.47
CA ALA A 84 23.35 -24.49 15.40
C ALA A 84 24.53 -23.76 16.08
N VAL A 85 25.17 -24.41 17.05
CA VAL A 85 26.24 -23.82 17.88
C VAL A 85 27.63 -24.37 17.50
N GLY A 86 27.75 -25.05 16.36
CA GLY A 86 29.03 -25.41 15.71
C GLY A 86 29.38 -26.91 15.66
N GLY A 87 30.43 -27.22 14.87
CA GLY A 87 31.07 -28.53 14.62
C GLY A 87 32.45 -28.70 15.30
N GLU A 88 33.57 -28.73 14.55
CA GLU A 88 34.95 -29.06 15.03
C GLU A 88 35.50 -28.28 16.25
N LEU A 89 34.85 -27.19 16.69
CA LEU A 89 35.27 -26.36 17.83
C LEU A 89 34.16 -26.27 18.90
N GLY A 90 33.91 -27.38 19.59
CA GLY A 90 33.71 -27.39 21.05
C GLY A 90 32.28 -27.53 21.61
N GLY A 91 32.15 -28.37 22.64
CA GLY A 91 31.00 -28.39 23.55
C GLY A 91 30.96 -27.14 24.45
N GLY A 92 32.08 -26.44 24.64
CA GLY A 92 32.15 -25.17 25.38
C GLY A 92 31.26 -24.05 24.83
N ALA A 93 31.16 -23.88 23.51
CA ALA A 93 30.28 -22.87 22.91
C ALA A 93 28.79 -23.19 23.13
N ALA A 94 28.42 -24.47 23.07
CA ALA A 94 27.08 -24.94 23.39
C ALA A 94 26.75 -24.69 24.87
N LEU A 95 27.71 -24.93 25.78
CA LEU A 95 27.57 -24.63 27.21
C LEU A 95 27.41 -23.14 27.48
N LEU A 96 28.17 -22.27 26.81
CA LEU A 96 28.00 -20.82 26.93
C LEU A 96 26.59 -20.38 26.49
N ARG A 97 26.13 -20.82 25.31
CA ARG A 97 24.78 -20.47 24.83
C ARG A 97 23.69 -21.01 25.76
N LEU A 98 23.85 -22.21 26.30
CA LEU A 98 22.93 -22.77 27.30
C LEU A 98 22.92 -21.95 28.59
N ALA A 99 24.09 -21.61 29.13
CA ALA A 99 24.21 -20.78 30.33
C ALA A 99 23.56 -19.41 30.11
N THR A 100 23.77 -18.79 28.94
CA THR A 100 23.16 -17.51 28.59
C THR A 100 21.64 -17.58 28.57
N LEU A 101 21.07 -18.62 27.95
CA LEU A 101 19.62 -18.82 27.91
C LEU A 101 19.03 -19.13 29.29
N HIS A 102 19.76 -19.86 30.12
CA HIS A 102 19.35 -20.13 31.50
C HIS A 102 19.32 -18.84 32.33
N LEU A 103 20.37 -18.04 32.23
CA LEU A 103 20.48 -16.76 32.93
C LEU A 103 19.48 -15.72 32.41
N LEU A 104 19.13 -15.78 31.12
CA LEU A 104 18.02 -15.04 30.55
C LEU A 104 16.68 -15.42 31.21
N ASN A 105 16.39 -16.71 31.41
CA ASN A 105 15.14 -17.15 32.06
C ASN A 105 14.98 -16.60 33.49
N GLU A 106 16.07 -16.37 34.22
CA GLU A 106 16.05 -15.70 35.52
C GLU A 106 15.69 -14.20 35.41
N LEU A 107 16.05 -13.57 34.29
CA LEU A 107 15.63 -12.21 33.93
C LEU A 107 14.25 -12.16 33.29
N LEU A 108 13.56 -13.29 33.08
CA LEU A 108 12.21 -13.32 32.54
C LEU A 108 11.15 -13.55 33.63
N PRO A 109 9.97 -12.92 33.50
CA PRO A 109 8.81 -13.24 34.32
C PRO A 109 8.30 -14.66 33.99
N ASP A 110 7.62 -15.30 34.95
CA ASP A 110 7.24 -16.73 34.87
C ASP A 110 6.48 -17.11 33.60
N GLY A 111 5.66 -16.21 33.05
CA GLY A 111 4.88 -16.45 31.83
C GLY A 111 5.70 -16.45 30.53
N LEU A 112 6.94 -15.94 30.55
CA LEU A 112 7.83 -15.84 29.39
C LEU A 112 9.03 -16.78 29.45
N ARG A 113 9.23 -17.49 30.57
CA ARG A 113 10.28 -18.51 30.70
C ARG A 113 10.05 -19.63 29.69
N PHE A 114 11.11 -20.10 29.06
CA PHE A 114 11.03 -21.13 28.03
C PHE A 114 12.12 -22.19 28.20
N GLY A 115 11.76 -23.43 27.89
CA GLY A 115 12.67 -24.56 27.82
C GLY A 115 13.43 -24.62 26.50
N VAL A 116 14.69 -25.05 26.57
CA VAL A 116 15.50 -25.37 25.40
C VAL A 116 16.11 -26.77 25.55
N HIS A 117 16.31 -27.44 24.43
CA HIS A 117 16.85 -28.78 24.34
C HIS A 117 18.13 -28.74 23.52
N THR A 118 19.13 -29.52 23.93
CA THR A 118 20.39 -29.63 23.20
C THR A 118 20.59 -31.04 22.69
N TYR A 119 20.94 -31.16 21.41
CA TYR A 119 21.27 -32.43 20.79
C TYR A 119 22.44 -32.29 19.82
N VAL A 120 23.08 -33.42 19.52
CA VAL A 120 24.18 -33.50 18.56
C VAL A 120 23.69 -34.24 17.33
N LYS A 121 23.84 -33.63 16.16
CA LYS A 121 23.55 -34.27 14.87
C LYS A 121 24.67 -33.96 13.89
N GLU A 122 25.30 -35.01 13.37
CA GLU A 122 26.46 -34.93 12.44
C GLU A 122 27.67 -34.19 13.05
N GLY A 123 27.92 -34.38 14.34
CA GLY A 123 29.01 -33.69 15.05
C GLY A 123 28.76 -32.21 15.33
N ILE A 124 27.54 -31.71 15.04
CA ILE A 124 27.13 -30.32 15.27
C ILE A 124 26.18 -30.26 16.47
N TYR A 125 26.50 -29.41 17.45
CA TYR A 125 25.61 -29.11 18.58
C TYR A 125 24.50 -28.17 18.13
N ARG A 126 23.26 -28.52 18.49
CA ARG A 126 22.05 -27.73 18.19
C ARG A 126 21.29 -27.46 19.48
N ILE A 127 20.81 -26.23 19.62
CA ILE A 127 19.93 -25.82 20.71
C ILE A 127 18.57 -25.48 20.10
N ALA A 128 17.51 -26.14 20.57
CA ALA A 128 16.17 -25.97 20.03
C ALA A 128 15.10 -25.74 21.11
N ALA A 129 14.17 -24.84 20.82
CA ALA A 129 12.92 -24.67 21.56
C ALA A 129 11.76 -25.20 20.71
N TYR A 130 10.81 -25.90 21.34
CA TYR A 130 9.68 -26.53 20.65
C TYR A 130 8.33 -26.05 21.20
N GLY A 131 7.31 -26.03 20.35
CA GLY A 131 5.93 -25.78 20.73
C GLY A 131 5.73 -24.46 21.47
N GLY A 132 5.19 -24.53 22.69
CA GLY A 132 4.94 -23.34 23.51
C GLY A 132 6.20 -22.60 23.95
N ASP A 133 7.32 -23.30 24.13
CA ASP A 133 8.62 -22.69 24.42
C ASP A 133 9.16 -21.93 23.22
N ALA A 134 9.02 -22.50 22.03
CA ALA A 134 9.36 -21.83 20.77
C ALA A 134 8.56 -20.53 20.63
N ALA A 135 7.25 -20.55 20.88
CA ALA A 135 6.40 -19.36 20.81
C ALA A 135 6.81 -18.28 21.82
N ARG A 136 7.19 -18.64 23.05
CA ARG A 136 7.68 -17.69 24.07
C ARG A 136 9.01 -17.05 23.66
N LEU A 137 9.96 -17.85 23.16
CA LEU A 137 11.22 -17.36 22.64
C LEU A 137 11.02 -16.44 21.42
N MET A 138 10.14 -16.81 20.49
CA MET A 138 9.81 -15.98 19.31
C MET A 138 9.25 -14.61 19.71
N ARG A 139 8.37 -14.54 20.71
CA ARG A 139 7.82 -13.27 21.21
C ARG A 139 8.91 -12.36 21.78
N LEU A 140 9.83 -12.93 22.56
CA LEU A 140 10.97 -12.19 23.10
C LEU A 140 11.87 -11.63 21.99
N LEU A 141 12.18 -12.44 20.98
CA LEU A 141 12.99 -12.02 19.84
C LEU A 141 12.27 -10.98 18.99
N ALA A 142 10.95 -11.08 18.79
CA ALA A 142 10.17 -10.11 18.03
C ALA A 142 10.19 -8.70 18.66
N ALA A 143 10.15 -8.61 20.00
CA ALA A 143 10.27 -7.34 20.72
C ALA A 143 11.69 -6.73 20.63
N ALA A 144 12.71 -7.57 20.47
CA ALA A 144 14.12 -7.19 20.52
C ALA A 144 14.82 -7.02 19.15
N ALA A 145 14.34 -7.68 18.10
CA ALA A 145 14.93 -7.67 16.77
C ALA A 145 14.84 -6.35 15.93
N PRO A 146 14.02 -5.32 16.19
CA PRO A 146 13.86 -4.24 15.21
C PRO A 146 14.91 -3.11 15.20
N SER A 147 16.05 -3.19 15.90
CA SER A 147 17.12 -2.16 15.81
C SER A 147 18.04 -2.28 14.59
N ALA A 148 18.03 -3.41 13.88
CA ALA A 148 18.87 -3.58 12.70
C ALA A 148 18.28 -2.83 11.48
N GLY A 149 18.39 -1.50 11.48
CA GLY A 149 18.31 -0.64 10.29
C GLY A 149 19.49 -0.85 9.34
N GLY A 150 19.92 -2.09 9.12
CA GLY A 150 21.07 -2.46 8.32
C GLY A 150 20.80 -3.74 7.55
N GLY A 151 20.06 -3.64 6.44
CA GLY A 151 20.12 -4.50 5.24
C GLY A 151 20.17 -6.04 5.34
N TYR A 152 20.12 -6.67 6.52
CA TYR A 152 20.53 -8.06 6.75
C TYR A 152 19.53 -8.88 7.59
N LEU A 153 18.28 -8.43 7.74
CA LEU A 153 17.24 -9.32 8.28
C LEU A 153 16.73 -10.20 7.13
N SER A 154 17.02 -11.49 7.20
CA SER A 154 16.55 -12.46 6.20
C SER A 154 15.01 -12.55 6.21
N PRO A 155 14.36 -12.95 5.10
CA PRO A 155 12.91 -13.18 5.05
C PRO A 155 12.37 -14.13 6.14
N LYS A 156 13.25 -14.92 6.78
CA LYS A 156 12.92 -15.78 7.91
C LYS A 156 12.45 -14.98 9.15
N PHE A 157 12.86 -13.71 9.29
CA PHE A 157 12.52 -12.85 10.43
C PHE A 157 11.21 -12.06 10.27
N GLU A 158 10.75 -11.78 9.05
CA GLU A 158 9.48 -11.06 8.84
C GLU A 158 8.26 -11.89 9.28
N GLY A 159 8.35 -13.22 9.23
CA GLY A 159 7.33 -14.13 9.78
C GLY A 159 7.11 -14.00 11.29
N PHE A 160 8.16 -13.68 12.06
CA PHE A 160 8.07 -13.51 13.53
C PHE A 160 7.21 -12.30 13.94
N VAL A 161 7.38 -11.18 13.22
CA VAL A 161 6.69 -9.91 13.49
C VAL A 161 5.20 -10.02 13.12
N GLY A 162 4.87 -10.93 12.20
CA GLY A 162 3.50 -11.26 11.82
C GLY A 162 2.69 -11.89 12.96
N GLU A 163 3.29 -12.80 13.73
CA GLU A 163 2.63 -13.60 14.77
C GLU A 163 2.59 -12.98 16.17
N ALA A 164 3.52 -12.07 16.51
CA ALA A 164 3.47 -11.31 17.76
C ALA A 164 2.33 -10.27 17.73
N ARG A 165 1.44 -10.29 18.74
CA ARG A 165 0.25 -9.42 18.81
C ARG A 165 0.40 -8.46 19.98
N ALA A 166 0.77 -7.22 19.65
CA ALA A 166 0.76 -6.14 20.63
C ALA A 166 -0.67 -5.90 21.14
N GLU A 167 -0.87 -5.99 22.45
CA GLU A 167 -2.09 -5.56 23.10
C GLU A 167 -2.13 -4.03 23.17
N VAL A 168 -3.29 -3.45 22.85
CA VAL A 168 -3.52 -2.02 22.90
C VAL A 168 -4.64 -1.73 23.90
N ARG A 169 -4.36 -0.89 24.89
CA ARG A 169 -5.32 -0.51 25.94
C ARG A 169 -5.48 1.00 26.00
N PHE A 170 -6.73 1.44 25.94
CA PHE A 170 -7.10 2.82 26.22
C PHE A 170 -7.00 3.11 27.73
N GLY A 171 -6.41 4.26 28.08
CA GLY A 171 -6.27 4.73 29.45
C GLY A 171 -7.28 5.82 29.80
N GLY A 172 -6.77 7.03 30.03
CA GLY A 172 -7.57 8.21 30.39
C GLY A 172 -7.60 9.26 29.28
N MET A 173 -8.59 10.15 29.33
CA MET A 173 -8.74 11.28 28.40
C MET A 173 -8.96 12.58 29.17
N ARG A 174 -8.40 13.69 28.69
CA ARG A 174 -8.50 15.02 29.29
C ARG A 174 -8.47 16.14 28.24
N LEU A 175 -9.08 17.27 28.59
CA LEU A 175 -8.86 18.52 27.87
C LEU A 175 -7.61 19.22 28.40
N THR A 176 -6.75 19.66 27.48
CA THR A 176 -5.60 20.51 27.82
C THR A 176 -6.06 21.95 28.04
N PRO A 177 -5.28 22.78 28.76
CA PRO A 177 -5.60 24.20 28.96
C PRO A 177 -5.79 25.02 27.66
N LYS A 178 -5.30 24.50 26.53
CA LYS A 178 -5.46 25.11 25.19
C LYS A 178 -6.65 24.53 24.41
N GLY A 179 -7.57 23.83 25.08
CA GLY A 179 -8.77 23.25 24.45
C GLY A 179 -8.51 22.04 23.54
N ARG A 180 -7.33 21.42 23.59
CA ARG A 180 -7.03 20.20 22.80
C ARG A 180 -7.30 18.96 23.61
N VAL A 181 -7.87 17.94 22.98
CA VAL A 181 -8.07 16.63 23.60
C VAL A 181 -6.73 15.88 23.65
N ALA A 182 -6.41 15.34 24.82
CA ALA A 182 -5.29 14.44 25.03
C ALA A 182 -5.79 13.14 25.68
N ALA A 183 -5.36 12.01 25.15
CA ALA A 183 -5.65 10.69 25.67
C ALA A 183 -4.38 9.89 25.89
N ASP A 184 -4.48 8.90 26.75
CA ASP A 184 -3.43 7.94 27.05
C ASP A 184 -3.73 6.62 26.35
N LEU A 185 -2.73 6.08 25.66
CA LEU A 185 -2.80 4.78 25.00
C LEU A 185 -1.60 3.94 25.44
N THR A 186 -1.83 2.74 25.95
CA THR A 186 -0.77 1.80 26.31
C THR A 186 -0.68 0.71 25.27
N ILE A 187 0.51 0.51 24.71
CA ILE A 187 0.82 -0.62 23.82
C ILE A 187 1.76 -1.54 24.59
N SER A 188 1.46 -2.83 24.60
CA SER A 188 2.24 -3.83 25.32
C SER A 188 2.42 -5.11 24.54
N GLU A 189 3.54 -5.80 24.77
CA GLU A 189 3.79 -7.17 24.32
C GLU A 189 4.35 -7.93 25.54
N GLY A 190 3.60 -8.90 26.05
CA GLY A 190 3.89 -9.54 27.34
C GLY A 190 3.88 -8.52 28.49
N ASP A 191 4.93 -8.54 29.33
CA ASP A 191 5.08 -7.64 30.49
C ASP A 191 5.79 -6.31 30.16
N ILE A 192 6.01 -6.02 28.87
CA ILE A 192 6.63 -4.78 28.41
C ILE A 192 5.52 -3.86 27.90
N ASP A 193 5.27 -2.77 28.61
CA ASP A 193 4.30 -1.75 28.24
C ASP A 193 4.94 -0.37 28.05
N VAL A 194 4.40 0.38 27.08
CA VAL A 194 4.74 1.80 26.88
C VAL A 194 3.46 2.60 26.76
N LYS A 195 3.42 3.69 27.51
CA LYS A 195 2.33 4.67 27.49
C LYS A 195 2.63 5.81 26.50
N TYR A 196 1.74 5.99 25.54
CA TYR A 196 1.77 7.03 24.52
C TYR A 196 0.70 8.08 24.80
N ASN A 197 0.97 9.32 24.38
CA ASN A 197 -0.03 10.39 24.38
C ASN A 197 -0.64 10.48 22.99
N VAL A 198 -1.97 10.46 22.91
CA VAL A 198 -2.74 10.70 21.69
C VAL A 198 -3.34 12.09 21.78
N TYR A 199 -3.08 12.94 20.80
CA TYR A 199 -3.62 14.28 20.70
C TYR A 199 -4.59 14.37 19.53
N LEU A 200 -5.83 14.79 19.79
CA LEU A 200 -6.74 15.20 18.72
C LEU A 200 -6.49 16.69 18.45
N ARG A 201 -5.87 16.97 17.32
CA ARG A 201 -5.56 18.33 16.85
C ARG A 201 -6.61 18.74 15.82
N GLU A 202 -6.60 20.01 15.42
CA GLU A 202 -7.62 20.57 14.52
C GLU A 202 -7.81 19.79 13.21
N HIS A 203 -6.75 19.18 12.68
CA HIS A 203 -6.79 18.48 11.38
C HIS A 203 -6.34 17.01 11.43
N ASP A 204 -5.72 16.57 12.52
CA ASP A 204 -5.16 15.23 12.62
C ASP A 204 -5.04 14.69 14.06
N ILE A 205 -4.77 13.39 14.13
CA ILE A 205 -4.51 12.61 15.34
C ILE A 205 -3.00 12.40 15.41
N LEU A 206 -2.39 12.85 16.50
CA LEU A 206 -0.97 12.66 16.75
C LEU A 206 -0.78 11.73 17.94
N LEU A 207 -0.23 10.55 17.70
CA LEU A 207 0.30 9.69 18.74
C LEU A 207 1.79 10.04 18.95
N GLN A 208 2.17 10.25 20.21
CA GLN A 208 3.50 10.71 20.57
C GLN A 208 4.04 10.04 21.84
N PHE A 209 5.31 9.64 21.79
CA PHE A 209 6.13 9.28 22.93
C PHE A 209 7.38 10.18 23.01
N ALA A 210 7.83 10.52 24.22
CA ALA A 210 9.07 11.27 24.43
C ALA A 210 9.79 10.81 25.70
N SER A 211 11.12 10.70 25.63
CA SER A 211 11.97 10.25 26.74
C SER A 211 13.37 10.86 26.65
N THR A 212 14.03 11.10 27.79
CA THR A 212 15.47 11.43 27.84
C THR A 212 16.35 10.19 27.67
N ASP A 213 15.77 9.01 27.89
CA ASP A 213 16.38 7.72 27.61
C ASP A 213 16.08 7.28 26.17
N ARG A 214 17.16 7.12 25.38
CA ARG A 214 17.12 6.66 23.99
C ARG A 214 16.57 5.24 23.87
N GLY A 215 16.98 4.32 24.74
CA GLY A 215 16.55 2.92 24.72
C GLY A 215 15.04 2.81 24.91
N ARG A 216 14.47 3.63 25.81
CA ARG A 216 13.03 3.71 26.00
C ARG A 216 12.27 4.26 24.78
N ALA A 217 12.86 5.21 24.04
CA ALA A 217 12.27 5.71 22.80
C ALA A 217 12.35 4.68 21.66
N GLU A 218 13.45 3.93 21.56
CA GLU A 218 13.58 2.83 20.62
C GLU A 218 12.58 1.70 20.93
N LEU A 219 12.39 1.34 22.19
CA LEU A 219 11.33 0.41 22.61
C LEU A 219 9.94 0.90 22.19
N ALA A 220 9.66 2.19 22.38
CA ALA A 220 8.39 2.78 21.98
C ALA A 220 8.16 2.72 20.46
N ALA A 221 9.20 2.91 19.64
CA ALA A 221 9.09 2.73 18.20
C ALA A 221 8.83 1.26 17.81
N ARG A 222 9.46 0.31 18.51
CA ARG A 222 9.30 -1.13 18.26
C ARG A 222 7.88 -1.63 18.56
N LEU A 223 7.31 -1.24 19.70
CA LEU A 223 5.93 -1.62 20.06
C LEU A 223 4.91 -1.04 19.07
N LEU A 224 5.12 0.19 18.57
CA LEU A 224 4.31 0.74 17.49
C LEU A 224 4.41 -0.09 16.20
N LYS A 225 5.61 -0.57 15.87
CA LYS A 225 5.82 -1.44 14.71
C LYS A 225 5.08 -2.77 14.84
N LEU A 226 5.06 -3.38 16.03
CA LEU A 226 4.25 -4.58 16.32
C LEU A 226 2.75 -4.29 16.16
N ALA A 227 2.31 -3.10 16.55
CA ALA A 227 0.96 -2.60 16.30
C ALA A 227 0.72 -2.16 14.83
N GLY A 228 1.64 -2.45 13.90
CA GLY A 228 1.52 -2.18 12.47
C GLY A 228 1.90 -0.76 12.03
N VAL A 229 2.54 0.03 12.90
CA VAL A 229 2.88 1.44 12.63
C VAL A 229 4.39 1.64 12.59
N GLY A 230 4.93 1.96 11.42
CA GLY A 230 6.35 2.33 11.27
C GLY A 230 6.60 3.78 11.70
N ALA A 231 7.12 3.98 12.91
CA ALA A 231 7.52 5.28 13.44
C ALA A 231 9.00 5.27 13.83
N GLU A 232 9.74 6.31 13.44
CA GLU A 232 11.18 6.43 13.72
C GLU A 232 11.46 7.23 15.00
N VAL A 233 12.63 6.97 15.59
CA VAL A 233 13.12 7.70 16.77
C VAL A 233 13.87 8.95 16.32
N GLU A 234 13.37 10.11 16.71
CA GLU A 234 13.95 11.41 16.38
C GLU A 234 14.56 12.06 17.61
N ARG A 235 15.76 12.64 17.48
CA ARG A 235 16.35 13.50 18.51
C ARG A 235 15.79 14.90 18.39
N VAL A 236 15.25 15.45 19.48
CA VAL A 236 14.65 16.78 19.49
C VAL A 236 15.65 17.80 20.04
N GLY A 237 16.25 18.58 19.14
CA GLY A 237 17.16 19.69 19.48
C GLY A 237 18.43 19.25 20.22
N GLY A 238 19.06 20.19 20.94
CA GLY A 238 20.30 19.95 21.70
C GLY A 238 20.11 19.29 23.08
N GLY A 239 18.87 19.20 23.58
CA GLY A 239 18.56 18.85 24.99
C GLY A 239 18.51 17.36 25.33
N GLY A 240 18.96 16.46 24.45
CA GLY A 240 19.05 15.02 24.75
C GLY A 240 17.71 14.29 24.90
N VAL A 241 16.62 14.83 24.35
CA VAL A 241 15.30 14.18 24.35
C VAL A 241 15.05 13.46 23.03
N TRP A 242 14.60 12.22 23.11
CA TRP A 242 14.21 11.37 21.99
C TRP A 242 12.69 11.28 21.89
N ARG A 243 12.16 11.26 20.67
CA ARG A 243 10.73 11.32 20.39
C ARG A 243 10.35 10.33 19.31
N VAL A 244 9.17 9.73 19.47
CA VAL A 244 8.52 8.90 18.46
C VAL A 244 7.15 9.49 18.18
N ARG A 245 6.77 9.58 16.90
CA ARG A 245 5.50 10.17 16.46
C ARG A 245 4.84 9.33 15.37
N ALA A 246 3.52 9.26 15.43
CA ALA A 246 2.69 8.72 14.35
C ALA A 246 1.48 9.64 14.12
N THR A 247 1.22 10.00 12.87
CA THR A 247 0.08 10.84 12.46
C THR A 247 -1.12 9.97 12.09
N THR A 248 -2.31 10.57 11.89
CA THR A 248 -3.55 9.84 11.54
C THR A 248 -3.33 8.81 10.43
N ASP A 249 -2.57 9.18 9.40
CA ASP A 249 -2.34 8.30 8.23
C ASP A 249 -1.46 7.10 8.60
N MET A 250 -0.46 7.30 9.45
CA MET A 250 0.37 6.21 9.97
C MET A 250 -0.43 5.31 10.91
N LEU A 251 -1.29 5.89 11.75
CA LEU A 251 -2.13 5.17 12.70
C LEU A 251 -3.21 4.34 12.01
N ALA A 252 -3.80 4.88 10.94
CA ALA A 252 -4.75 4.17 10.11
C ALA A 252 -4.11 2.96 9.41
N ALA A 253 -2.79 2.94 9.19
CA ALA A 253 -2.09 1.78 8.65
C ALA A 253 -1.82 0.68 9.70
N GLY A 254 -2.03 0.97 10.99
CA GLY A 254 -1.81 0.04 12.08
C GLY A 254 -2.78 -1.14 12.09
N ARG A 255 -2.49 -2.16 12.90
CA ARG A 255 -3.37 -3.33 13.11
C ARG A 255 -4.71 -2.90 13.70
N LYS A 256 -5.73 -3.74 13.51
CA LYS A 256 -7.12 -3.43 13.89
C LYS A 256 -7.25 -3.03 15.36
N GLU A 257 -6.54 -3.71 16.25
CA GLU A 257 -6.52 -3.44 17.70
C GLU A 257 -6.09 -2.01 18.02
N LEU A 258 -5.07 -1.48 17.31
CA LEU A 258 -4.63 -0.11 17.46
C LEU A 258 -5.66 0.88 16.92
N ARG A 259 -6.23 0.60 15.74
CA ARG A 259 -7.22 1.47 15.11
C ARG A 259 -8.50 1.55 15.94
N ASP A 260 -8.97 0.43 16.46
CA ASP A 260 -10.17 0.34 17.29
C ASP A 260 -9.98 1.15 18.59
N ALA A 261 -8.81 1.04 19.24
CA ALA A 261 -8.51 1.80 20.44
C ALA A 261 -8.43 3.31 20.18
N ILE A 262 -7.89 3.74 19.04
CA ILE A 262 -7.85 5.16 18.65
C ILE A 262 -9.25 5.65 18.25
N ALA A 263 -10.02 4.83 17.53
CA ALA A 263 -11.40 5.14 17.18
C ALA A 263 -12.25 5.33 18.45
N GLU A 264 -12.02 4.54 19.50
CA GLU A 264 -12.65 4.74 20.80
C GLU A 264 -12.33 6.11 21.41
N VAL A 265 -11.08 6.57 21.33
CA VAL A 265 -10.70 7.94 21.76
C VAL A 265 -11.51 8.99 21.01
N VAL A 266 -11.65 8.85 19.68
CA VAL A 266 -12.38 9.79 18.84
C VAL A 266 -13.88 9.78 19.16
N ARG A 267 -14.50 8.60 19.32
CA ARG A 267 -15.93 8.48 19.71
C ARG A 267 -16.20 9.17 21.03
N ARG A 268 -15.40 8.89 22.07
CA ARG A 268 -15.56 9.50 23.39
C ARG A 268 -15.36 11.03 23.34
N ALA A 269 -14.45 11.52 22.51
CA ALA A 269 -14.25 12.95 22.34
C ALA A 269 -15.42 13.63 21.61
N ALA A 270 -16.04 12.96 20.63
CA ALA A 270 -17.23 13.44 19.94
C ALA A 270 -18.46 13.44 20.86
N GLU A 271 -18.69 12.36 21.60
CA GLU A 271 -19.77 12.26 22.62
C GLU A 271 -19.65 13.34 23.69
N GLY A 272 -18.42 13.67 24.10
CA GLY A 272 -18.15 14.75 25.05
C GLY A 272 -18.28 16.17 24.47
N GLY A 273 -18.56 16.30 23.17
CA GLY A 273 -18.62 17.59 22.46
C GLY A 273 -17.28 18.30 22.33
N TRP A 274 -16.15 17.58 22.44
CA TRP A 274 -14.81 18.15 22.39
C TRP A 274 -14.23 18.20 20.97
N VAL A 275 -14.86 17.49 20.02
CA VAL A 275 -14.51 17.45 18.60
C VAL A 275 -15.79 17.62 17.78
N ASN A 276 -15.70 18.33 16.66
CA ASN A 276 -16.81 18.48 15.72
C ASN A 276 -17.18 17.12 15.10
N SER A 277 -18.48 16.84 14.97
CA SER A 277 -19.00 15.57 14.44
C SER A 277 -18.47 15.24 13.05
N GLU A 278 -18.42 16.20 12.12
CA GLU A 278 -17.91 15.97 10.75
C GLU A 278 -16.44 15.57 10.76
N THR A 279 -15.63 16.20 11.62
CA THR A 279 -14.21 15.86 11.77
C THR A 279 -14.03 14.49 12.41
N ALA A 280 -14.84 14.17 13.43
CA ALA A 280 -14.81 12.88 14.10
C ALA A 280 -15.21 11.75 13.14
N ASP A 281 -16.31 11.92 12.40
CA ASP A 281 -16.81 10.95 11.41
C ASP A 281 -15.76 10.67 10.35
N ARG A 282 -15.09 11.72 9.83
CA ARG A 282 -14.01 11.56 8.85
C ARG A 282 -12.82 10.75 9.40
N TRP A 283 -12.43 10.97 10.65
CA TRP A 283 -11.34 10.20 11.26
C TRP A 283 -11.76 8.76 11.57
N LEU A 284 -13.01 8.55 12.02
CA LEU A 284 -13.56 7.22 12.29
C LEU A 284 -13.64 6.40 11.00
N GLU A 285 -14.15 6.98 9.92
CA GLU A 285 -14.20 6.32 8.61
C GLU A 285 -12.79 5.91 8.15
N LYS A 286 -11.79 6.76 8.37
CA LYS A 286 -10.39 6.47 8.02
C LYS A 286 -9.78 5.35 8.88
N LEU A 287 -10.09 5.30 10.17
CA LEU A 287 -9.61 4.26 11.09
C LEU A 287 -10.34 2.92 10.90
N GLU A 288 -11.62 2.96 10.57
CA GLU A 288 -12.48 1.80 10.31
C GLU A 288 -12.11 1.11 9.00
N LYS A 289 -12.00 1.87 7.91
CA LYS A 289 -11.49 1.36 6.63
C LYS A 289 -10.05 0.86 6.78
N GLY A 290 -9.27 1.51 7.64
CA GLY A 290 -7.82 1.36 7.72
C GLY A 290 -7.14 1.95 6.47
N ARG A 291 -5.93 2.47 6.64
CA ARG A 291 -5.00 2.77 5.55
C ARG A 291 -4.16 1.54 5.26
N ALA A 292 -4.80 0.38 5.10
CA ALA A 292 -4.05 -0.79 4.67
C ALA A 292 -3.20 -0.35 3.45
N LEU A 293 -1.88 -0.45 3.59
CA LEU A 293 -1.15 -1.24 2.59
C LEU A 293 -1.98 -2.52 2.49
N ARG A 294 -2.99 -2.54 1.61
CA ARG A 294 -3.68 -3.75 1.20
C ARG A 294 -2.55 -4.72 0.93
N GLU A 295 -2.44 -5.77 1.75
CA GLU A 295 -1.22 -6.57 1.86
C GLU A 295 -0.62 -6.81 0.47
N GLY A 296 0.54 -6.22 0.22
CA GLY A 296 1.27 -6.37 -1.03
C GLY A 296 1.17 -5.24 -2.09
N TRP A 297 0.35 -4.19 -1.97
CA TRP A 297 0.31 -3.11 -2.97
C TRP A 297 1.47 -2.09 -2.82
N PRO A 298 2.19 -1.73 -3.89
CA PRO A 298 3.29 -0.78 -3.81
C PRO A 298 2.84 0.67 -3.70
N LYS A 299 3.77 1.55 -3.29
CA LYS A 299 3.55 2.99 -3.29
C LYS A 299 3.66 3.56 -4.71
N TYR A 300 2.52 3.88 -5.32
CA TYR A 300 2.48 4.64 -6.57
C TYR A 300 2.80 6.12 -6.34
N ASN A 301 3.60 6.68 -7.23
CA ASN A 301 3.71 8.12 -7.40
C ASN A 301 2.60 8.59 -8.33
N VAL A 302 1.67 9.38 -7.78
CA VAL A 302 0.59 10.04 -8.51
C VAL A 302 0.90 11.54 -8.53
N GLN A 303 0.91 12.16 -9.71
CA GLN A 303 1.19 13.59 -9.85
C GLN A 303 0.64 14.12 -11.17
N LEU A 304 0.59 15.44 -11.31
CA LEU A 304 0.36 16.08 -12.60
C LEU A 304 1.70 16.40 -13.26
N THR A 305 1.82 16.12 -14.56
CA THR A 305 2.94 16.56 -15.39
C THR A 305 2.35 17.23 -16.62
N GLU A 306 2.59 18.54 -16.76
CA GLU A 306 2.00 19.36 -17.84
C GLU A 306 0.47 19.25 -17.94
N GLY A 307 -0.20 19.10 -16.79
CA GLY A 307 -1.66 18.95 -16.71
C GLY A 307 -2.20 17.53 -16.97
N ALA A 308 -1.35 16.59 -17.39
CA ALA A 308 -1.70 15.17 -17.51
C ALA A 308 -1.47 14.43 -16.19
N LEU A 309 -2.39 13.50 -15.87
CA LEU A 309 -2.24 12.62 -14.72
C LEU A 309 -1.16 11.57 -15.01
N VAL A 310 -0.17 11.49 -14.13
CA VAL A 310 0.91 10.50 -14.19
C VAL A 310 0.80 9.60 -12.97
N VAL A 311 0.59 8.30 -13.22
CA VAL A 311 0.60 7.24 -12.21
C VAL A 311 1.76 6.31 -12.50
N ARG A 312 2.74 6.23 -11.60
CA ARG A 312 3.92 5.37 -11.80
C ARG A 312 4.38 4.67 -10.53
N TYR A 313 4.78 3.42 -10.64
CA TYR A 313 5.56 2.70 -9.64
C TYR A 313 7.04 2.64 -10.07
N ARG A 314 7.97 2.78 -9.13
CA ARG A 314 9.43 2.73 -9.39
C ARG A 314 10.12 1.80 -8.41
N SER A 315 11.03 0.96 -8.89
CA SER A 315 11.82 0.05 -8.07
C SER A 315 13.17 -0.23 -8.72
N THR A 316 14.22 -0.40 -7.91
CA THR A 316 15.52 -0.90 -8.37
C THR A 316 15.59 -2.43 -8.39
N ASN A 317 14.63 -3.11 -7.75
CA ASN A 317 14.52 -4.56 -7.76
C ASN A 317 13.66 -5.02 -8.96
N PRO A 318 14.21 -5.82 -9.90
CA PRO A 318 13.45 -6.32 -11.05
C PRO A 318 12.24 -7.17 -10.66
N GLU A 319 12.35 -7.99 -9.61
CA GLU A 319 11.26 -8.87 -9.15
C GLU A 319 10.03 -8.08 -8.69
N ASN A 320 10.24 -6.89 -8.14
CA ASN A 320 9.15 -6.00 -7.75
C ASN A 320 8.42 -5.41 -8.95
N ILE A 321 9.15 -5.11 -10.03
CA ILE A 321 8.56 -4.60 -11.29
C ILE A 321 7.74 -5.71 -11.97
N GLU A 322 8.29 -6.93 -12.03
CA GLU A 322 7.59 -8.10 -12.58
C GLU A 322 6.33 -8.45 -11.81
N ARG A 323 6.42 -8.45 -10.47
CA ARG A 323 5.26 -8.71 -9.59
C ARG A 323 4.14 -7.72 -9.84
N GLU A 324 4.48 -6.44 -9.96
CA GLU A 324 3.48 -5.41 -10.18
C GLU A 324 2.87 -5.49 -11.59
N ALA A 325 3.69 -5.71 -12.61
CA ALA A 325 3.19 -5.95 -13.97
C ALA A 325 2.25 -7.17 -14.03
N LYS A 326 2.58 -8.24 -13.32
CA LYS A 326 1.73 -9.43 -13.20
C LYS A 326 0.40 -9.09 -12.51
N ARG A 327 0.42 -8.37 -11.39
CA ARG A 327 -0.81 -7.96 -10.70
C ARG A 327 -1.75 -7.15 -11.59
N LEU A 328 -1.21 -6.22 -12.37
CA LEU A 328 -2.03 -5.45 -13.32
C LEU A 328 -2.65 -6.36 -14.40
N ARG A 329 -1.93 -7.38 -14.87
CA ARG A 329 -2.48 -8.40 -15.78
C ARG A 329 -3.55 -9.27 -15.14
N ASP A 330 -3.35 -9.70 -13.90
CA ASP A 330 -4.30 -10.53 -13.16
C ASP A 330 -5.61 -9.76 -12.89
N MET A 331 -5.53 -8.43 -12.74
CA MET A 331 -6.68 -7.51 -12.72
C MET A 331 -7.34 -7.31 -14.10
N GLY A 332 -6.74 -7.79 -15.20
CA GLY A 332 -7.24 -7.66 -16.57
C GLY A 332 -6.82 -6.39 -17.30
N LEU A 333 -5.70 -5.78 -16.88
CA LEU A 333 -5.02 -4.77 -17.67
C LEU A 333 -4.03 -5.42 -18.66
N GLU A 334 -3.75 -4.74 -19.77
CA GLU A 334 -2.94 -5.27 -20.87
C GLU A 334 -1.67 -4.40 -20.96
N GLU A 335 -0.50 -5.03 -20.94
CA GLU A 335 0.77 -4.33 -21.11
C GLU A 335 0.87 -3.76 -22.54
N GLY A 336 1.40 -2.55 -22.67
CA GLY A 336 1.43 -1.79 -23.92
C GLY A 336 0.19 -0.91 -24.14
N LYS A 337 -0.99 -1.32 -23.65
CA LYS A 337 -2.26 -0.58 -23.81
C LYS A 337 -2.70 0.16 -22.54
N HIS A 338 -2.71 -0.54 -21.42
CA HIS A 338 -3.18 -0.02 -20.14
C HIS A 338 -2.01 0.43 -19.25
N PHE A 339 -0.86 -0.23 -19.37
CA PHE A 339 0.35 0.14 -18.66
C PHE A 339 1.60 -0.23 -19.45
N ALA A 340 2.72 0.41 -19.16
CA ALA A 340 4.02 0.13 -19.75
C ALA A 340 5.03 -0.24 -18.68
N VAL A 341 5.89 -1.22 -18.97
CA VAL A 341 6.91 -1.71 -18.04
C VAL A 341 8.30 -1.39 -18.59
N ARG A 342 9.20 -0.99 -17.69
CA ARG A 342 10.62 -0.89 -17.98
C ARG A 342 11.42 -1.55 -16.86
N MET A 343 12.25 -2.51 -17.22
CA MET A 343 13.12 -3.20 -16.27
C MET A 343 14.24 -2.28 -15.75
N PRO A 344 14.71 -2.49 -14.50
CA PRO A 344 15.91 -1.84 -14.00
C PRO A 344 17.15 -2.36 -14.72
N GLU A 345 18.01 -1.45 -15.20
CA GLU A 345 19.26 -1.78 -15.89
C GLU A 345 20.37 -0.82 -15.47
N GLY A 346 21.59 -1.34 -15.26
CA GLY A 346 22.79 -0.52 -14.98
C GLY A 346 22.65 0.40 -13.77
N GLY A 347 22.01 -0.08 -12.69
CA GLY A 347 21.78 0.70 -11.46
C GLY A 347 20.66 1.75 -11.56
N LYS A 348 20.00 1.88 -12.70
CA LYS A 348 18.81 2.73 -12.87
C LYS A 348 17.56 1.97 -12.43
N ALA A 349 16.67 2.65 -11.71
CA ALA A 349 15.38 2.08 -11.32
C ALA A 349 14.50 1.80 -12.55
N GLY A 350 13.88 0.62 -12.56
CA GLY A 350 12.79 0.28 -13.45
C GLY A 350 11.49 0.95 -13.01
N TYR A 351 10.47 0.85 -13.84
CA TYR A 351 9.15 1.39 -13.54
C TYR A 351 8.00 0.63 -14.19
N VAL A 352 6.83 0.71 -13.56
CA VAL A 352 5.53 0.43 -14.16
C VAL A 352 4.80 1.75 -14.30
N TYR A 353 4.45 2.12 -15.52
CA TYR A 353 3.76 3.35 -15.85
C TYR A 353 2.32 3.04 -16.23
N ILE A 354 1.36 3.59 -15.51
CA ILE A 354 -0.06 3.35 -15.78
C ILE A 354 -0.57 4.46 -16.67
N LEU A 355 -1.06 4.07 -17.84
CA LEU A 355 -1.61 4.97 -18.84
C LEU A 355 -2.98 5.46 -18.36
N ARG A 356 -3.45 6.58 -18.91
CA ARG A 356 -4.76 7.13 -18.56
C ARG A 356 -5.85 6.09 -18.85
N GLU A 357 -5.75 5.45 -20.00
CA GLU A 357 -6.63 4.38 -20.50
C GLU A 357 -6.61 3.17 -19.55
N GLY A 358 -5.47 2.88 -18.91
CA GLY A 358 -5.37 1.82 -17.91
C GLY A 358 -6.12 2.14 -16.63
N LEU A 359 -6.07 3.39 -16.15
CA LEU A 359 -6.86 3.82 -15.00
C LEU A 359 -8.36 3.88 -15.32
N GLU A 360 -8.75 4.31 -16.53
CA GLU A 360 -10.14 4.27 -17.00
C GLU A 360 -10.63 2.82 -17.07
N ARG A 361 -9.82 1.89 -17.58
CA ARG A 361 -10.16 0.46 -17.62
C ARG A 361 -10.28 -0.15 -16.23
N ALA A 362 -9.37 0.15 -15.31
CA ALA A 362 -9.47 -0.29 -13.93
C ALA A 362 -10.74 0.26 -13.25
N ALA A 363 -11.07 1.53 -13.50
CA ALA A 363 -12.31 2.12 -13.01
C ALA A 363 -13.57 1.45 -13.58
N TRP A 364 -13.58 1.11 -14.86
CA TRP A 364 -14.66 0.31 -15.45
C TRP A 364 -14.77 -1.07 -14.81
N LEU A 365 -13.65 -1.77 -14.66
CA LEU A 365 -13.58 -3.10 -14.03
C LEU A 365 -14.02 -3.08 -12.56
N SER A 366 -13.84 -1.96 -11.85
CA SER A 366 -14.35 -1.83 -10.47
C SER A 366 -15.87 -1.90 -10.37
N VAL A 367 -16.60 -1.59 -11.43
CA VAL A 367 -18.07 -1.60 -11.47
C VAL A 367 -18.61 -2.80 -12.24
N HIS A 368 -17.97 -3.15 -13.35
CA HIS A 368 -18.46 -4.13 -14.32
C HIS A 368 -17.60 -5.39 -14.45
N GLY A 369 -16.49 -5.48 -13.70
CA GLY A 369 -15.72 -6.72 -13.59
C GLY A 369 -16.48 -7.81 -12.84
N GLU A 370 -15.96 -9.03 -12.87
CA GLU A 370 -16.56 -10.17 -12.17
C GLU A 370 -15.59 -10.77 -11.15
N GLY A 371 -16.11 -11.18 -9.99
CA GLY A 371 -15.34 -11.87 -8.93
C GLY A 371 -14.13 -11.08 -8.44
N ASP A 372 -13.02 -11.78 -8.21
CA ASP A 372 -11.76 -11.22 -7.69
C ASP A 372 -11.22 -10.06 -8.54
N GLN A 373 -11.51 -10.05 -9.85
CA GLN A 373 -11.09 -8.99 -10.76
C GLN A 373 -11.72 -7.65 -10.39
N GLN A 374 -13.03 -7.65 -10.09
CA GLN A 374 -13.78 -6.46 -9.72
C GLN A 374 -13.24 -5.88 -8.41
N GLU A 375 -13.03 -6.75 -7.42
CA GLU A 375 -12.50 -6.37 -6.13
C GLU A 375 -11.12 -5.74 -6.30
N LEU A 376 -10.17 -6.43 -6.95
CA LEU A 376 -8.83 -5.92 -7.22
C LEU A 376 -8.83 -4.58 -7.97
N ALA A 377 -9.75 -4.40 -8.92
CA ALA A 377 -9.86 -3.16 -9.68
C ALA A 377 -10.41 -2.00 -8.85
N ALA A 378 -11.46 -2.25 -8.05
CA ALA A 378 -11.94 -1.30 -7.06
C ALA A 378 -10.82 -0.94 -6.08
N GLU A 379 -10.04 -1.95 -5.68
CA GLU A 379 -8.96 -1.77 -4.73
C GLU A 379 -7.88 -0.82 -5.25
N PHE A 380 -7.45 -1.07 -6.48
CA PHE A 380 -6.46 -0.28 -7.16
C PHE A 380 -6.92 1.16 -7.38
N VAL A 381 -8.18 1.37 -7.80
CA VAL A 381 -8.75 2.70 -8.05
C VAL A 381 -8.78 3.54 -6.78
N ASP A 382 -9.23 2.97 -5.67
CA ASP A 382 -9.28 3.67 -4.39
C ASP A 382 -7.88 4.06 -3.92
N LEU A 383 -6.89 3.16 -4.08
CA LEU A 383 -5.49 3.45 -3.79
C LEU A 383 -4.99 4.65 -4.61
N ILE A 384 -5.28 4.72 -5.90
CA ILE A 384 -4.85 5.84 -6.75
C ILE A 384 -5.53 7.16 -6.37
N LEU A 385 -6.82 7.13 -6.04
CA LEU A 385 -7.56 8.31 -5.60
C LEU A 385 -7.04 8.84 -4.25
N GLU A 386 -6.77 7.96 -3.29
CA GLU A 386 -6.15 8.32 -2.02
C GLU A 386 -4.77 8.97 -2.24
N ARG A 387 -3.94 8.39 -3.11
CA ARG A 387 -2.64 8.97 -3.47
C ARG A 387 -2.76 10.32 -4.17
N ALA A 388 -3.77 10.49 -5.02
CA ALA A 388 -4.03 11.76 -5.68
C ALA A 388 -4.47 12.84 -4.67
N GLU A 389 -5.26 12.46 -3.67
CA GLU A 389 -5.65 13.33 -2.57
C GLU A 389 -4.45 13.76 -1.71
N GLU A 390 -3.57 12.82 -1.34
CA GLU A 390 -2.30 13.08 -0.63
C GLU A 390 -1.43 14.11 -1.37
N LYS A 391 -1.56 14.20 -2.70
CA LYS A 391 -0.75 15.05 -3.58
C LYS A 391 -1.38 16.41 -3.84
N GLY A 392 -2.64 16.59 -3.49
CA GLY A 392 -3.35 17.86 -3.53
C GLY A 392 -4.61 17.84 -4.42
N GLY A 393 -5.54 18.75 -4.12
CA GLY A 393 -6.88 18.76 -4.70
C GLY A 393 -6.94 18.85 -6.24
N ALA A 394 -5.95 19.47 -6.90
CA ALA A 394 -5.87 19.49 -8.36
C ALA A 394 -5.57 18.10 -8.95
N VAL A 395 -4.66 17.35 -8.32
CA VAL A 395 -4.32 15.98 -8.72
C VAL A 395 -5.51 15.06 -8.47
N TYR A 396 -6.15 15.18 -7.30
CA TYR A 396 -7.37 14.44 -6.97
C TYR A 396 -8.49 14.68 -7.97
N LYS A 397 -8.82 15.95 -8.28
CA LYS A 397 -9.85 16.28 -9.27
C LYS A 397 -9.57 15.65 -10.63
N LYS A 398 -8.31 15.62 -11.07
CA LYS A 398 -7.94 15.00 -12.34
C LYS A 398 -8.04 13.48 -12.29
N ALA A 399 -7.56 12.85 -11.23
CA ALA A 399 -7.70 11.40 -11.04
C ALA A 399 -9.17 10.98 -10.96
N LEU A 400 -9.99 11.73 -10.21
CA LEU A 400 -11.42 11.51 -10.11
C LEU A 400 -12.14 11.67 -11.44
N GLU A 401 -11.76 12.66 -12.26
CA GLU A 401 -12.30 12.81 -13.61
C GLU A 401 -12.05 11.57 -14.48
N VAL A 402 -10.81 11.04 -14.45
CA VAL A 402 -10.42 9.83 -15.18
C VAL A 402 -11.20 8.61 -14.69
N VAL A 403 -11.27 8.41 -13.37
CA VAL A 403 -12.03 7.31 -12.76
C VAL A 403 -13.51 7.39 -13.09
N ARG A 404 -14.11 8.58 -12.99
CA ARG A 404 -15.53 8.78 -13.31
C ARG A 404 -15.84 8.45 -14.76
N ARG A 405 -15.00 8.91 -15.71
CA ARG A 405 -15.13 8.58 -17.13
C ARG A 405 -15.08 7.07 -17.37
N GLY A 406 -14.13 6.37 -16.74
CA GLY A 406 -14.04 4.91 -16.85
C GLY A 406 -15.29 4.19 -16.35
N ARG A 407 -15.82 4.59 -15.19
CA ARG A 407 -17.06 4.03 -14.61
C ARG A 407 -18.32 4.31 -15.44
N GLU A 408 -18.32 5.39 -16.22
CA GLU A 408 -19.49 5.77 -17.03
C GLU A 408 -19.60 4.97 -18.34
N VAL A 409 -18.55 4.25 -18.77
CA VAL A 409 -18.57 3.45 -20.01
C VAL A 409 -19.65 2.35 -19.93
N GLY A 410 -20.60 2.36 -20.86
CA GLY A 410 -21.74 1.44 -20.89
C GLY A 410 -22.78 1.63 -19.77
N SER A 411 -22.71 2.72 -19.00
CA SER A 411 -23.61 2.97 -17.87
C SER A 411 -24.98 3.56 -18.25
N LEU A 412 -25.10 4.15 -19.45
CA LEU A 412 -26.31 4.80 -19.96
C LEU A 412 -26.99 3.94 -21.02
N LYS A 413 -28.28 4.21 -21.30
CA LYS A 413 -28.99 3.66 -22.46
C LYS A 413 -29.43 4.78 -23.39
N LEU A 414 -29.34 4.54 -24.68
CA LEU A 414 -29.74 5.53 -25.69
C LEU A 414 -31.22 5.92 -25.52
N ALA A 415 -32.08 4.95 -25.23
CA ALA A 415 -33.54 5.16 -25.09
C ALA A 415 -33.95 6.02 -23.87
N ASP A 416 -33.02 6.26 -22.94
CA ASP A 416 -33.25 7.09 -21.75
C ASP A 416 -33.06 8.60 -22.07
N VAL A 417 -32.46 8.94 -23.22
CA VAL A 417 -32.29 10.33 -23.66
C VAL A 417 -33.59 10.81 -24.31
N ARG A 418 -34.45 11.45 -23.53
CA ARG A 418 -35.75 11.99 -23.96
C ARG A 418 -35.85 13.46 -23.63
N GLU A 419 -36.37 14.24 -24.57
CA GLU A 419 -36.62 15.69 -24.42
C GLU A 419 -35.38 16.47 -23.95
N ALA A 420 -34.18 16.03 -24.36
CA ALA A 420 -32.92 16.66 -23.96
C ALA A 420 -32.76 18.01 -24.65
N GLU A 421 -32.71 19.08 -23.85
CA GLU A 421 -32.56 20.44 -24.34
C GLU A 421 -31.09 20.81 -24.52
N VAL A 422 -30.70 21.15 -25.74
CA VAL A 422 -29.32 21.57 -26.07
C VAL A 422 -29.31 22.84 -26.90
N PHE A 423 -28.25 23.63 -26.74
CA PHE A 423 -28.04 24.84 -27.53
C PHE A 423 -26.91 24.62 -28.53
N VAL A 424 -27.18 24.77 -29.82
CA VAL A 424 -26.21 24.62 -30.92
C VAL A 424 -26.40 25.78 -31.89
N GLY A 425 -25.30 26.42 -32.30
CA GLY A 425 -25.37 27.57 -33.22
C GLY A 425 -26.29 28.71 -32.76
N GLY A 426 -26.47 28.89 -31.44
CA GLY A 426 -27.35 29.91 -30.87
C GLY A 426 -28.84 29.58 -30.86
N LYS A 427 -29.25 28.37 -31.29
CA LYS A 427 -30.63 27.89 -31.25
C LYS A 427 -30.77 26.75 -30.24
N LYS A 428 -31.96 26.65 -29.64
CA LYS A 428 -32.35 25.55 -28.75
C LYS A 428 -32.96 24.42 -29.58
N TYR A 429 -32.53 23.20 -29.29
CA TYR A 429 -33.02 21.96 -29.88
C TYR A 429 -33.49 21.02 -28.77
N VAL A 430 -34.59 20.29 -29.01
CA VAL A 430 -35.10 19.23 -28.14
C VAL A 430 -34.84 17.89 -28.81
N VAL A 431 -34.07 17.02 -28.15
CA VAL A 431 -33.61 15.74 -28.70
C VAL A 431 -34.24 14.57 -27.95
N THR A 432 -34.86 13.65 -28.69
CA THR A 432 -35.35 12.37 -28.18
C THR A 432 -34.73 11.23 -29.01
N VAL A 433 -33.99 10.36 -28.35
CA VAL A 433 -33.31 9.23 -29.00
C VAL A 433 -34.22 8.00 -28.98
N LEU A 434 -34.44 7.42 -30.16
CA LEU A 434 -35.34 6.28 -30.35
C LEU A 434 -34.60 4.94 -30.32
N GLY A 435 -33.29 4.96 -30.58
CA GLY A 435 -32.43 3.78 -30.54
C GLY A 435 -31.22 3.95 -31.45
N GLY A 436 -30.32 2.97 -31.44
CA GLY A 436 -29.12 3.00 -32.26
C GLY A 436 -28.23 1.81 -31.99
N GLY A 437 -27.14 1.73 -32.73
CA GLY A 437 -26.14 0.70 -32.60
C GLY A 437 -24.85 1.08 -33.30
N ALA A 438 -23.84 0.25 -33.11
CA ALA A 438 -22.54 0.41 -33.74
C ALA A 438 -22.12 -0.90 -34.43
N GLU A 439 -21.57 -0.77 -35.63
CA GLU A 439 -21.13 -1.88 -36.47
C GLU A 439 -19.74 -1.60 -37.07
N PHE A 440 -19.07 -2.67 -37.49
CA PHE A 440 -17.80 -2.59 -38.19
C PHE A 440 -18.02 -2.60 -39.70
N GLU A 441 -17.23 -1.79 -40.41
CA GLU A 441 -17.21 -1.77 -41.87
C GLU A 441 -15.75 -1.83 -42.38
N GLU A 442 -15.52 -2.49 -43.51
CA GLU A 442 -14.24 -2.41 -44.20
C GLU A 442 -14.21 -1.17 -45.11
N GLY A 443 -13.28 -0.25 -44.85
CA GLY A 443 -13.07 0.90 -45.73
C GLY A 443 -12.34 0.50 -47.02
N GLU A 444 -12.37 1.37 -48.04
CA GLU A 444 -11.70 1.17 -49.34
C GLU A 444 -10.19 0.87 -49.26
N SER A 445 -9.55 1.19 -48.13
CA SER A 445 -8.13 0.93 -47.85
C SER A 445 -7.88 -0.40 -47.11
N GLY A 446 -8.91 -1.23 -46.90
CA GLY A 446 -8.86 -2.45 -46.08
C GLY A 446 -8.82 -2.19 -44.57
N ARG A 447 -8.94 -0.93 -44.13
CA ARG A 447 -8.93 -0.56 -42.71
C ARG A 447 -10.33 -0.69 -42.11
N LYS A 448 -10.42 -1.27 -40.90
CA LYS A 448 -11.66 -1.43 -40.16
C LYS A 448 -12.16 -0.07 -39.64
N LEU A 449 -13.35 0.33 -40.08
CA LEU A 449 -14.05 1.53 -39.65
C LEU A 449 -15.12 1.16 -38.61
N LEU A 450 -15.45 2.13 -37.76
CA LEU A 450 -16.56 2.02 -36.80
C LEU A 450 -17.69 2.92 -37.27
N ARG A 451 -18.83 2.33 -37.61
CA ARG A 451 -20.03 3.07 -37.99
C ARG A 451 -20.99 3.08 -36.81
N ILE A 452 -21.36 4.27 -36.35
CA ILE A 452 -22.39 4.48 -35.32
C ILE A 452 -23.63 5.04 -36.01
N LYS A 453 -24.77 4.38 -35.82
CA LYS A 453 -26.05 4.76 -36.39
C LYS A 453 -27.07 4.96 -35.27
N ILE A 454 -27.66 6.15 -35.22
CA ILE A 454 -28.62 6.55 -34.18
C ILE A 454 -29.87 7.10 -34.83
N THR A 455 -31.02 6.59 -34.42
CA THR A 455 -32.33 7.12 -34.78
C THR A 455 -32.80 8.07 -33.68
N ALA A 456 -33.15 9.29 -34.05
CA ALA A 456 -33.62 10.31 -33.11
C ALA A 456 -34.70 11.19 -33.72
N GLU A 457 -35.49 11.82 -32.86
CA GLU A 457 -36.39 12.91 -33.19
C GLU A 457 -35.81 14.20 -32.60
N ILE A 458 -35.67 15.23 -33.45
CA ILE A 458 -35.06 16.51 -33.08
C ILE A 458 -36.00 17.62 -33.55
N ASP A 459 -36.57 18.35 -32.59
CA ASP A 459 -37.63 19.35 -32.82
C ASP A 459 -38.78 18.80 -33.69
N GLY A 460 -39.25 17.58 -33.39
CA GLY A 460 -40.32 16.92 -34.14
C GLY A 460 -39.91 16.33 -35.49
N VAL A 461 -38.63 16.45 -35.89
CA VAL A 461 -38.10 15.85 -37.12
C VAL A 461 -37.41 14.54 -36.80
N ARG A 462 -38.02 13.43 -37.22
CA ARG A 462 -37.40 12.09 -37.11
C ARG A 462 -36.32 11.91 -38.18
N GLY A 463 -35.14 11.49 -37.74
CA GLY A 463 -33.99 11.24 -38.61
C GLY A 463 -33.16 10.04 -38.16
N GLU A 464 -32.46 9.45 -39.12
CA GLU A 464 -31.38 8.49 -38.88
C GLU A 464 -30.06 9.21 -39.15
N TYR A 465 -29.17 9.18 -38.15
CA TYR A 465 -27.91 9.89 -38.13
C TYR A 465 -26.78 8.88 -38.05
N THR A 466 -25.91 8.89 -39.06
CA THR A 466 -24.79 7.95 -39.15
C THR A 466 -23.48 8.72 -39.14
N ILE A 467 -22.55 8.29 -38.28
CA ILE A 467 -21.17 8.79 -38.25
C ILE A 467 -20.20 7.63 -38.37
N THR A 468 -19.18 7.79 -39.22
CA THR A 468 -18.16 6.77 -39.43
C THR A 468 -16.82 7.24 -38.88
N PHE A 469 -16.29 6.51 -37.91
CA PHE A 469 -14.99 6.70 -37.32
C PHE A 469 -13.93 5.90 -38.08
N GLY A 470 -12.86 6.61 -38.45
CA GLY A 470 -11.64 6.06 -38.99
C GLY A 470 -10.44 6.49 -38.16
N ARG A 471 -9.30 5.85 -38.44
CA ARG A 471 -8.02 6.19 -37.85
C ARG A 471 -7.14 6.89 -38.87
N TYR A 472 -6.64 8.08 -38.52
CA TYR A 472 -5.93 8.96 -39.45
C TYR A 472 -4.60 9.47 -38.88
N GLY A 473 -3.64 9.69 -39.79
CA GLY A 473 -2.32 10.25 -39.48
C GLY A 473 -1.34 9.25 -38.85
N LYS A 474 -0.13 9.74 -38.56
CA LYS A 474 0.93 8.94 -37.90
C LYS A 474 0.58 8.56 -36.46
N ASP A 475 -0.23 9.39 -35.80
CA ASP A 475 -0.63 9.19 -34.40
C ASP A 475 -1.91 8.36 -34.24
N ASN A 476 -2.39 7.72 -35.32
CA ASN A 476 -3.58 6.86 -35.31
C ASN A 476 -4.82 7.54 -34.66
N LYS A 477 -5.07 8.83 -34.96
CA LYS A 477 -6.14 9.60 -34.31
C LYS A 477 -7.51 9.10 -34.76
N ALA A 478 -8.40 8.88 -33.79
CA ALA A 478 -9.80 8.56 -34.07
C ALA A 478 -10.56 9.83 -34.51
N LEU A 479 -11.01 9.85 -35.76
CA LEU A 479 -11.86 10.92 -36.30
C LEU A 479 -13.11 10.32 -36.94
N GLY A 480 -14.26 10.82 -36.50
CA GLY A 480 -15.57 10.52 -37.03
C GLY A 480 -16.00 11.58 -38.03
N ARG A 481 -16.50 11.16 -39.20
CA ARG A 481 -17.06 12.08 -40.19
C ARG A 481 -18.47 11.67 -40.58
N ALA A 482 -19.32 12.67 -40.69
CA ALA A 482 -20.65 12.55 -41.26
C ALA A 482 -20.91 13.70 -42.22
N TYR A 483 -21.78 13.46 -43.21
CA TYR A 483 -22.17 14.44 -44.21
C TYR A 483 -23.66 14.72 -44.10
N ALA A 484 -24.02 16.00 -44.04
CA ALA A 484 -25.42 16.39 -43.95
C ALA A 484 -26.16 16.17 -45.29
N ARG A 485 -27.41 15.73 -45.17
CA ARG A 485 -28.26 15.34 -46.30
C ARG A 485 -28.89 16.54 -46.98
N ALA A 486 -28.96 16.49 -48.30
CA ALA A 486 -29.50 17.58 -49.12
C ALA A 486 -31.03 17.62 -49.10
N ASP A 487 -31.62 16.45 -49.03
CA ASP A 487 -33.05 16.13 -49.05
C ASP A 487 -33.69 16.13 -47.66
N ALA A 488 -32.91 16.35 -46.60
CA ALA A 488 -33.43 16.49 -45.25
C ALA A 488 -34.29 17.75 -45.10
N PRO A 489 -35.32 17.75 -44.22
CA PRO A 489 -36.18 18.92 -44.00
C PRO A 489 -35.39 20.17 -43.62
N GLY A 490 -35.49 21.25 -44.39
CA GLY A 490 -34.71 22.48 -44.18
C GLY A 490 -33.29 22.45 -44.78
N GLY A 491 -32.96 21.42 -45.56
CA GLY A 491 -31.71 21.30 -46.31
C GLY A 491 -30.49 20.93 -45.46
N ARG A 492 -29.31 20.99 -46.09
CA ARG A 492 -28.03 20.52 -45.50
C ARG A 492 -27.66 21.23 -44.21
N GLU A 493 -27.97 22.52 -44.09
CA GLU A 493 -27.58 23.33 -42.94
C GLU A 493 -28.39 22.94 -41.70
N ALA A 494 -29.71 22.82 -41.84
CA ALA A 494 -30.59 22.36 -40.77
C ALA A 494 -30.29 20.90 -40.37
N ASP A 495 -29.96 20.03 -41.32
CA ASP A 495 -29.57 18.64 -41.01
C ASP A 495 -28.25 18.57 -40.25
N ALA A 496 -27.26 19.40 -40.60
CA ALA A 496 -25.99 19.51 -39.87
C ALA A 496 -26.19 20.05 -38.44
N GLU A 497 -27.00 21.10 -38.26
CA GLU A 497 -27.32 21.64 -36.93
C GLU A 497 -28.06 20.61 -36.07
N ARG A 498 -29.05 19.90 -36.63
CA ARG A 498 -29.74 18.79 -35.92
C ARG A 498 -28.78 17.68 -35.53
N PHE A 499 -27.88 17.27 -36.42
CA PHE A 499 -26.88 16.26 -36.07
C PHE A 499 -25.96 16.77 -34.95
N ALA A 500 -25.49 18.02 -35.04
CA ALA A 500 -24.67 18.60 -33.97
C ALA A 500 -25.42 18.65 -32.62
N ALA A 501 -26.73 18.94 -32.62
CA ALA A 501 -27.57 18.87 -31.44
C ALA A 501 -27.64 17.46 -30.85
N LEU A 502 -27.85 16.43 -31.67
CA LEU A 502 -27.82 15.03 -31.23
C LEU A 502 -26.48 14.66 -30.57
N ILE A 503 -25.36 15.00 -31.21
CA ILE A 503 -24.03 14.69 -30.68
C ILE A 503 -23.79 15.42 -29.36
N LYS A 504 -24.21 16.68 -29.26
CA LYS A 504 -24.11 17.47 -28.02
C LYS A 504 -24.99 16.91 -26.90
N ALA A 505 -26.20 16.45 -27.22
CA ALA A 505 -27.10 15.82 -26.25
C ALA A 505 -26.49 14.52 -25.70
N LEU A 506 -25.87 13.72 -26.57
CA LEU A 506 -25.31 12.43 -26.19
C LEU A 506 -23.97 12.55 -25.45
N THR A 507 -23.11 13.47 -25.88
CA THR A 507 -21.70 13.55 -25.42
C THR A 507 -21.40 14.75 -24.52
N GLY A 508 -22.31 15.73 -24.46
CA GLY A 508 -22.09 17.02 -23.78
C GLY A 508 -21.14 17.96 -24.54
N LYS A 509 -20.64 17.57 -25.72
CA LYS A 509 -19.70 18.34 -26.54
C LYS A 509 -20.25 18.59 -27.93
N GLU A 510 -20.06 19.81 -28.41
CA GLU A 510 -20.48 20.21 -29.75
C GLU A 510 -19.43 19.79 -30.78
N PRO A 511 -19.83 19.08 -31.85
CA PRO A 511 -18.91 18.66 -32.90
C PRO A 511 -18.48 19.84 -33.78
N TRP A 512 -17.43 19.63 -34.57
CA TRP A 512 -17.03 20.63 -35.57
C TRP A 512 -17.92 20.52 -36.80
N VAL A 513 -18.57 21.62 -37.16
CA VAL A 513 -19.41 21.71 -38.36
C VAL A 513 -18.82 22.73 -39.33
N TYR A 514 -18.53 22.31 -40.56
CA TYR A 514 -17.96 23.19 -41.57
C TYR A 514 -18.37 22.79 -42.99
N ARG A 515 -18.28 23.75 -43.92
CA ARG A 515 -18.62 23.56 -45.33
C ARG A 515 -17.37 23.22 -46.15
N VAL A 516 -17.47 22.17 -46.97
CA VAL A 516 -16.44 21.79 -47.95
C VAL A 516 -17.11 21.64 -49.32
N GLY A 517 -16.90 22.62 -50.19
CA GLY A 517 -17.64 22.72 -51.46
C GLY A 517 -19.15 22.72 -51.21
N ASN A 518 -19.88 21.82 -51.88
CA ASN A 518 -21.34 21.67 -51.72
C ASN A 518 -21.76 20.74 -50.57
N LYS A 519 -20.81 20.28 -49.74
CA LYS A 519 -21.07 19.36 -48.61
C LYS A 519 -20.94 20.10 -47.28
N MET A 520 -21.81 19.76 -46.34
CA MET A 520 -21.65 20.13 -44.93
C MET A 520 -21.10 18.92 -44.19
N VAL A 521 -19.99 19.10 -43.48
CA VAL A 521 -19.28 18.04 -42.75
C VAL A 521 -19.50 18.26 -41.25
N VAL A 522 -19.88 17.19 -40.56
CA VAL A 522 -19.87 17.10 -39.10
C VAL A 522 -18.72 16.19 -38.73
N GLU A 523 -17.73 16.73 -38.01
CA GLU A 523 -16.52 16.01 -37.60
C GLU A 523 -16.47 15.85 -36.08
N CYS A 524 -16.14 14.64 -35.63
CA CYS A 524 -16.01 14.26 -34.23
C CYS A 524 -14.61 13.74 -33.94
N GLY A 525 -14.03 14.20 -32.84
CA GLY A 525 -12.77 13.66 -32.29
C GLY A 525 -12.98 12.59 -31.22
N GLY A 526 -11.86 12.18 -30.60
CA GLY A 526 -11.85 11.17 -29.52
C GLY A 526 -12.77 11.49 -28.34
N GLU A 527 -12.87 12.76 -27.90
CA GLU A 527 -13.76 13.12 -26.79
C GLU A 527 -15.24 12.83 -27.08
N HIS A 528 -15.67 12.94 -28.34
CA HIS A 528 -17.03 12.58 -28.73
C HIS A 528 -17.21 11.05 -28.72
N LEU A 529 -16.17 10.32 -29.15
CA LEU A 529 -16.17 8.86 -29.11
C LEU A 529 -16.23 8.34 -27.67
N ASP A 530 -15.49 8.95 -26.74
CA ASP A 530 -15.58 8.69 -25.29
C ASP A 530 -17.01 8.94 -24.78
N GLY A 531 -17.65 10.03 -25.24
CA GLY A 531 -19.04 10.34 -24.91
C GLY A 531 -20.03 9.29 -25.41
N PHE A 532 -19.84 8.78 -26.63
CA PHE A 532 -20.66 7.68 -27.16
C PHE A 532 -20.44 6.36 -26.43
N ALA A 533 -19.22 6.10 -25.93
CA ALA A 533 -18.90 4.89 -25.19
C ALA A 533 -19.65 4.77 -23.84
N ARG A 534 -20.30 5.85 -23.37
CA ARG A 534 -21.14 5.82 -22.16
C ARG A 534 -22.43 5.02 -22.36
N TYR A 535 -22.86 4.82 -23.59
CA TYR A 535 -24.11 4.11 -23.91
C TYR A 535 -23.85 2.62 -24.13
N ALA A 536 -24.58 1.77 -23.42
CA ALA A 536 -24.42 0.31 -23.45
C ALA A 536 -24.54 -0.26 -24.87
N GLU A 537 -25.43 0.31 -25.69
CA GLU A 537 -25.65 -0.12 -27.07
C GLU A 537 -24.44 0.13 -28.01
N LEU A 538 -23.51 0.99 -27.59
CA LEU A 538 -22.35 1.41 -28.39
C LEU A 538 -21.01 0.99 -27.77
N ALA A 539 -20.96 0.84 -26.44
CA ALA A 539 -19.73 0.68 -25.66
C ALA A 539 -18.87 -0.50 -26.12
N ASP A 540 -19.47 -1.68 -26.34
CA ASP A 540 -18.75 -2.90 -26.71
C ASP A 540 -18.11 -2.80 -28.10
N ALA A 541 -18.86 -2.26 -29.07
CA ALA A 541 -18.38 -2.06 -30.43
C ALA A 541 -17.27 -1.00 -30.48
N ILE A 542 -17.42 0.11 -29.75
CA ILE A 542 -16.39 1.15 -29.63
C ILE A 542 -15.13 0.55 -29.01
N THR A 543 -15.25 -0.12 -27.86
CA THR A 543 -14.11 -0.75 -27.16
C THR A 543 -13.41 -1.76 -28.04
N SER A 544 -14.18 -2.60 -28.74
CA SER A 544 -13.63 -3.59 -29.67
C SER A 544 -12.93 -2.93 -30.87
N TRP A 545 -13.48 -1.84 -31.41
CA TRP A 545 -12.84 -1.09 -32.50
C TRP A 545 -11.50 -0.50 -32.08
N LEU A 546 -11.45 0.06 -30.86
CA LEU A 546 -10.23 0.62 -30.30
C LEU A 546 -9.13 -0.45 -30.16
N LYS A 547 -9.51 -1.72 -29.94
CA LYS A 547 -8.58 -2.86 -29.85
C LYS A 547 -8.05 -3.38 -31.18
N ILE A 548 -8.80 -3.26 -32.28
CA ILE A 548 -8.44 -3.86 -33.60
C ILE A 548 -7.48 -2.97 -34.41
N ALA A 549 -7.29 -1.72 -33.98
CA ALA A 549 -6.48 -0.74 -34.70
C ALA A 549 -4.99 -0.70 -34.29
N GLU A 550 -4.53 -1.75 -33.60
CA GLU A 550 -3.12 -2.07 -33.29
C GLU A 550 -2.72 -3.35 -34.02
#